data_AF-A0A933NGG8-F1
#
_entry.id   AF-A0A933NGG8-F1
#
_cell.length_a   1.000
_cell.length_b   1.000
_cell.length_c   1.000
_cell.angle_alpha   90.00
_cell.angle_beta   90.00
_cell.angle_gamma   90.00
#
_symmetry.space_group_name_H-M   'P 1'
#
loop_
_entity.id
_entity.type
_entity.pdbx_description
1 polymer ?
#
loop_
_entity_poly.entity_id
_entity_poly.type
_entity_poly.pdbx_seq_one_letter_code
_entity_poly.pdbx_strand_id
1 'polypeptide(L)'
;MTAHSRVAGTKGRSATVVTAPVLLTLVAAILFGTSGCGEPAVPLARLESMRGHVSVNSVAARSGLALSAGDLIEAAAAAVCEIRFADRSLARILGQGSDGTSLKLVETRKGTLRTTLLLAQGVIGMAVAAGEKGSTRYEVETANCTASVEGTVFLVAHRARRTEVLVAAGTVVVTNSLGPPLRVETGRAATVEEGAPPRLDPGSYNPKEGLGEQVERLLQDATSSRVIEKHDGRGPTPTPTPSPGR
;
A
#
# COMPACT_ATOMS: atom_id res chain seq x y z
N MET A 1 -71.67 23.70 -5.82
CA MET A 1 -72.06 24.65 -6.89
C MET A 1 -71.08 24.46 -8.04
N THR A 2 -71.48 23.71 -9.08
CA THR A 2 -71.86 24.24 -10.40
C THR A 2 -70.61 24.50 -11.25
N ALA A 3 -70.37 23.98 -12.46
CA ALA A 3 -71.07 23.05 -13.32
C ALA A 3 -70.11 22.59 -14.45
N HIS A 4 -70.41 21.41 -14.99
CA HIS A 4 -70.31 20.95 -16.38
C HIS A 4 -69.92 21.95 -17.49
N SER A 5 -69.09 21.50 -18.43
CA SER A 5 -69.40 21.42 -19.89
C SER A 5 -68.26 20.66 -20.61
N ARG A 6 -68.45 19.43 -21.14
CA ARG A 6 -68.80 19.09 -22.56
C ARG A 6 -68.13 20.02 -23.59
N VAL A 7 -67.50 19.54 -24.66
CA VAL A 7 -68.13 18.90 -25.83
C VAL A 7 -67.05 18.22 -26.71
N ALA A 8 -67.45 17.08 -27.31
CA ALA A 8 -66.74 16.28 -28.30
C ALA A 8 -66.70 16.92 -29.71
N GLY A 9 -65.75 16.52 -30.55
CA GLY A 9 -65.76 16.91 -31.97
C GLY A 9 -64.81 16.08 -32.83
N THR A 10 -65.37 15.10 -33.52
CA THR A 10 -64.73 14.17 -34.45
C THR A 10 -64.53 14.73 -35.87
N LYS A 11 -63.65 14.05 -36.64
CA LYS A 11 -63.65 13.81 -38.10
C LYS A 11 -62.82 14.72 -39.03
N GLY A 12 -62.15 14.05 -39.97
CA GLY A 12 -61.89 14.51 -41.35
C GLY A 12 -60.41 14.49 -41.73
N ARG A 13 -59.87 13.37 -42.24
CA ARG A 13 -59.59 13.12 -43.68
C ARG A 13 -58.90 14.27 -44.42
N SER A 14 -57.66 14.05 -44.85
CA SER A 14 -57.33 13.89 -46.28
C SER A 14 -55.84 13.70 -46.49
N ALA A 15 -55.52 12.76 -47.39
CA ALA A 15 -54.19 12.47 -47.88
C ALA A 15 -53.78 13.51 -48.93
N THR A 16 -52.50 13.91 -48.92
CA THR A 16 -51.83 14.41 -50.12
C THR A 16 -50.44 13.79 -50.16
N VAL A 17 -50.26 12.87 -51.10
CA VAL A 17 -48.97 12.32 -51.53
C VAL A 17 -48.36 13.34 -52.48
N VAL A 18 -47.13 13.79 -52.21
CA VAL A 18 -46.28 14.44 -53.22
C VAL A 18 -44.95 13.70 -53.26
N THR A 19 -44.63 13.24 -54.46
CA THR A 19 -43.53 12.38 -54.87
C THR A 19 -42.24 13.15 -55.19
N ALA A 20 -41.13 12.75 -54.54
CA ALA A 20 -39.76 12.51 -55.07
C ALA A 20 -38.95 13.69 -55.71
N PRO A 21 -37.64 13.57 -56.05
CA PRO A 21 -36.55 12.62 -55.69
C PRO A 21 -35.20 13.34 -55.31
N VAL A 22 -34.06 12.62 -55.31
CA VAL A 22 -32.64 13.08 -55.43
C VAL A 22 -31.84 13.11 -54.12
N LEU A 23 -31.14 12.02 -53.74
CA LEU A 23 -29.74 11.65 -54.06
C LEU A 23 -28.69 12.48 -53.27
N LEU A 24 -28.04 11.91 -52.24
CA LEU A 24 -26.57 11.89 -52.08
C LEU A 24 -26.12 11.07 -50.86
N THR A 25 -25.15 10.20 -51.11
CA THR A 25 -24.38 9.32 -50.21
C THR A 25 -23.62 10.06 -49.10
N LEU A 26 -23.62 9.52 -47.88
CA LEU A 26 -22.41 9.52 -47.03
C LEU A 26 -22.36 8.28 -46.12
N VAL A 27 -21.48 7.36 -46.50
CA VAL A 27 -20.93 6.30 -45.66
C VAL A 27 -20.09 6.97 -44.57
N ALA A 28 -20.59 7.02 -43.33
CA ALA A 28 -19.76 7.35 -42.17
C ALA A 28 -19.33 6.05 -41.51
N ALA A 29 -18.06 5.72 -41.71
CA ALA A 29 -17.38 4.54 -41.23
C ALA A 29 -17.64 4.30 -39.74
N ILE A 30 -18.11 3.08 -39.46
CA ILE A 30 -18.08 2.50 -38.13
C ILE A 30 -16.62 2.26 -37.76
N LEU A 31 -15.97 3.29 -37.21
CA LEU A 31 -14.75 3.13 -36.45
C LEU A 31 -15.16 2.58 -35.08
N PHE A 32 -15.36 1.26 -35.01
CA PHE A 32 -15.17 0.53 -33.76
C PHE A 32 -13.70 0.71 -33.40
N GLY A 33 -13.41 1.81 -32.69
CA GLY A 33 -12.17 1.95 -31.97
C GLY A 33 -12.08 0.74 -31.05
N THR A 34 -11.15 -0.15 -31.37
CA THR A 34 -10.67 -1.17 -30.45
C THR A 34 -10.25 -0.42 -29.21
N SER A 35 -11.12 -0.43 -28.20
CA SER A 35 -10.78 0.01 -26.87
C SER A 35 -9.59 -0.86 -26.50
N GLY A 36 -8.41 -0.26 -26.50
CA GLY A 36 -7.20 -0.88 -26.00
C GLY A 36 -7.57 -1.41 -24.63
N CYS A 37 -7.67 -2.74 -24.53
CA CYS A 37 -7.85 -3.42 -23.27
C CYS A 37 -6.53 -3.16 -22.55
N GLY A 38 -6.46 -2.05 -21.83
CA GLY A 38 -5.37 -1.77 -20.91
C GLY A 38 -5.27 -2.99 -20.01
N GLU A 39 -4.09 -3.59 -19.98
CA GLU A 39 -3.80 -4.71 -19.07
C GLU A 39 -4.38 -4.36 -17.69
N PRO A 40 -5.20 -5.24 -17.09
CA PRO A 40 -5.75 -4.96 -15.77
C PRO A 40 -4.59 -4.70 -14.82
N ALA A 41 -4.52 -3.49 -14.28
CA ALA A 41 -3.46 -3.09 -13.36
C ALA A 41 -3.43 -4.09 -12.20
N VAL A 42 -2.33 -4.82 -12.08
CA VAL A 42 -2.14 -5.79 -11.00
C VAL A 42 -2.08 -5.01 -9.69
N PRO A 43 -2.92 -5.34 -8.70
CA PRO A 43 -2.92 -4.61 -7.44
C PRO A 43 -1.60 -4.79 -6.72
N LEU A 44 -1.07 -3.69 -6.17
CA LEU A 44 0.20 -3.65 -5.43
C LEU A 44 0.06 -4.34 -4.06
N ALA A 45 -1.10 -4.11 -3.43
CA ALA A 45 -1.40 -4.66 -2.11
C ALA A 45 -2.89 -4.94 -1.96
N ARG A 46 -3.26 -5.55 -0.84
CA ARG A 46 -4.65 -5.74 -0.42
C ARG A 46 -4.80 -5.40 1.05
N LEU A 47 -5.86 -4.70 1.41
CA LEU A 47 -6.22 -4.46 2.80
C LEU A 47 -6.75 -5.76 3.41
N GLU A 48 -6.01 -6.37 4.33
CA GLU A 48 -6.38 -7.65 4.97
C GLU A 48 -7.38 -7.41 6.10
N SER A 49 -7.00 -6.57 7.05
CA SER A 49 -7.77 -6.33 8.27
C SER A 49 -7.84 -4.83 8.57
N MET A 50 -8.92 -4.42 9.24
CA MET A 50 -9.08 -3.06 9.74
C MET A 50 -9.93 -3.04 11.00
N ARG A 51 -9.62 -2.10 11.89
CA ARG A 51 -10.39 -1.73 13.07
C ARG A 51 -10.43 -0.20 13.15
N GLY A 52 -11.59 0.34 13.46
CA GLY A 52 -11.79 1.80 13.49
C GLY A 52 -12.02 2.38 12.09
N HIS A 53 -11.90 3.70 11.99
CA HIS A 53 -12.16 4.42 10.74
C HIS A 53 -10.90 4.47 9.87
N VAL A 54 -10.96 3.83 8.71
CA VAL A 54 -9.90 3.81 7.70
C VAL A 54 -10.50 4.22 6.37
N SER A 55 -9.86 5.13 5.66
CA SER A 55 -10.24 5.54 4.30
C SER A 55 -9.10 5.28 3.32
N VAL A 56 -9.48 5.02 2.07
CA VAL A 56 -8.57 5.00 0.92
C VAL A 56 -9.09 6.03 -0.09
N ASN A 57 -8.25 6.99 -0.47
CA ASN A 57 -8.62 8.12 -1.32
C ASN A 57 -9.87 8.85 -0.81
N SER A 58 -9.92 9.12 0.49
CA SER A 58 -11.04 9.75 1.20
C SER A 58 -12.38 8.99 1.15
N VAL A 59 -12.38 7.72 0.71
CA VAL A 59 -13.55 6.83 0.73
C VAL A 59 -13.35 5.79 1.83
N ALA A 60 -14.39 5.53 2.63
CA ALA A 60 -14.34 4.52 3.68
C ALA A 60 -13.90 3.16 3.10
N ALA A 61 -12.85 2.59 3.69
CA ALA A 61 -12.24 1.36 3.23
C ALA A 61 -13.02 0.12 3.71
N ARG A 62 -12.70 -1.04 3.13
CA ARG A 62 -13.20 -2.34 3.56
C ARG A 62 -12.12 -3.40 3.43
N SER A 63 -12.16 -4.42 4.29
CA SER A 63 -11.33 -5.61 4.13
C SER A 63 -11.49 -6.23 2.75
N GLY A 64 -10.37 -6.72 2.21
CA GLY A 64 -10.26 -7.28 0.87
C GLY A 64 -10.08 -6.23 -0.23
N LEU A 65 -10.13 -4.93 0.07
CA LEU A 65 -9.91 -3.88 -0.93
C LEU A 65 -8.53 -4.02 -1.57
N ALA A 66 -8.51 -4.08 -2.90
CA ALA A 66 -7.28 -4.05 -3.69
C ALA A 66 -6.72 -2.63 -3.72
N LEU A 67 -5.43 -2.50 -3.50
CA LEU A 67 -4.71 -1.23 -3.41
C LEU A 67 -3.71 -1.15 -4.56
N SER A 68 -3.64 0.02 -5.17
CA SER A 68 -2.80 0.33 -6.31
C SER A 68 -1.84 1.46 -5.97
N ALA A 69 -0.82 1.62 -6.80
CA ALA A 69 0.02 2.80 -6.70
C ALA A 69 -0.80 4.08 -6.89
N GLY A 70 -0.46 5.11 -6.10
CA GLY A 70 -1.20 6.36 -6.02
C GLY A 70 -2.21 6.40 -4.89
N ASP A 71 -2.67 5.25 -4.38
CA ASP A 71 -3.66 5.20 -3.31
C ASP A 71 -3.12 5.83 -2.01
N LEU A 72 -3.94 6.70 -1.44
CA LEU A 72 -3.72 7.33 -0.14
C LEU A 72 -4.55 6.61 0.91
N ILE A 73 -3.88 5.99 1.88
CA ILE A 73 -4.49 5.29 2.99
C ILE A 73 -4.43 6.18 4.22
N GLU A 74 -5.58 6.39 4.86
CA GLU A 74 -5.70 7.23 6.05
C GLU A 74 -6.35 6.42 7.17
N ALA A 75 -5.62 6.24 8.27
CA ALA A 75 -6.12 5.61 9.49
C ALA A 75 -6.35 6.70 10.55
N ALA A 76 -7.60 6.89 10.97
CA ALA A 76 -7.96 7.86 12.00
C ALA A 76 -7.36 7.50 13.37
N ALA A 77 -7.45 8.41 14.35
CA ALA A 77 -7.01 8.14 15.72
C ALA A 77 -7.55 6.80 16.26
N ALA A 78 -6.68 5.97 16.83
CA ALA A 78 -6.94 4.62 17.33
C ALA A 78 -7.39 3.59 16.27
N ALA A 79 -7.43 3.95 14.99
CA ALA A 79 -7.65 3.00 13.91
C ALA A 79 -6.39 2.18 13.64
N VAL A 80 -6.57 0.94 13.21
CA VAL A 80 -5.50 0.04 12.82
C VAL A 80 -5.92 -0.63 11.53
N CYS A 81 -5.03 -0.70 10.54
CA CYS A 81 -5.22 -1.56 9.39
C CYS A 81 -3.94 -2.28 9.00
N GLU A 82 -4.12 -3.41 8.33
CA GLU A 82 -3.05 -4.24 7.81
C GLU A 82 -3.22 -4.38 6.31
N ILE A 83 -2.13 -4.13 5.59
CA ILE A 83 -2.05 -4.30 4.15
C ILE A 83 -1.01 -5.37 3.83
N ARG A 84 -1.39 -6.28 2.94
CA ARG A 84 -0.55 -7.36 2.44
C ARG A 84 -0.10 -7.03 1.04
N PHE A 85 1.20 -7.06 0.81
CA PHE A 85 1.79 -6.90 -0.51
C PHE A 85 1.83 -8.23 -1.26
N ALA A 86 2.00 -8.18 -2.59
CA ALA A 86 2.07 -9.37 -3.43
C ALA A 86 3.22 -10.33 -3.04
N ASP A 87 4.32 -9.81 -2.49
CA ASP A 87 5.47 -10.60 -2.01
C ASP A 87 5.28 -11.17 -0.59
N ARG A 88 4.08 -11.06 -0.03
CA ARG A 88 3.67 -11.47 1.32
C ARG A 88 4.15 -10.56 2.44
N SER A 89 4.89 -9.48 2.16
CA SER A 89 5.22 -8.46 3.16
C SER A 89 3.94 -7.85 3.75
N LEU A 90 4.02 -7.42 5.00
CA LEU A 90 2.91 -6.85 5.75
C LEU A 90 3.27 -5.43 6.18
N ALA A 91 2.41 -4.44 5.89
CA ALA A 91 2.42 -3.18 6.62
C ALA A 91 1.24 -3.12 7.58
N ARG A 92 1.52 -2.71 8.80
CA ARG A 92 0.55 -2.37 9.82
C ARG A 92 0.55 -0.86 10.02
N ILE A 93 -0.57 -0.22 9.71
CA ILE A 93 -0.75 1.23 9.80
C ILE A 93 -1.50 1.52 11.10
N LEU A 94 -0.94 2.40 11.92
CA LEU A 94 -1.40 2.64 13.29
C LEU A 94 -1.80 4.10 13.45
N GLY A 95 -3.09 4.37 13.38
CA GLY A 95 -3.64 5.69 13.61
C GLY A 95 -3.36 6.16 15.04
N GLN A 96 -2.36 7.03 15.19
CA GLN A 96 -1.92 7.57 16.48
C GLN A 96 -2.01 9.09 16.53
N GLY A 97 -2.31 9.63 17.71
CA GLY A 97 -2.53 11.07 17.89
C GLY A 97 -3.84 11.55 17.28
N SER A 98 -4.08 12.86 17.34
CA SER A 98 -5.26 13.51 16.75
C SER A 98 -5.30 13.39 15.22
N ASP A 99 -4.11 13.39 14.60
CA ASP A 99 -3.98 13.53 13.15
C ASP A 99 -3.95 12.17 12.43
N GLY A 100 -3.97 11.07 13.18
CA GLY A 100 -3.99 9.71 12.64
C GLY A 100 -2.71 9.33 11.90
N THR A 101 -2.84 8.54 10.84
CA THR A 101 -1.72 8.14 9.98
C THR A 101 -2.11 8.25 8.53
N SER A 102 -1.24 8.84 7.72
CA SER A 102 -1.45 9.06 6.30
C SER A 102 -0.28 8.44 5.52
N LEU A 103 -0.59 7.43 4.71
CA LEU A 103 0.37 6.64 3.96
C LEU A 103 -0.04 6.61 2.49
N LYS A 104 0.83 7.05 1.59
CA LYS A 104 0.61 6.92 0.16
C LYS A 104 1.46 5.78 -0.41
N LEU A 105 0.82 4.91 -1.18
CA LEU A 105 1.51 3.89 -1.96
C LEU A 105 2.10 4.52 -3.22
N VAL A 106 3.40 4.39 -3.43
CA VAL A 106 4.06 4.91 -4.64
C VAL A 106 4.55 3.74 -5.48
N GLU A 107 4.24 3.81 -6.78
CA GLU A 107 4.63 2.78 -7.73
C GLU A 107 6.14 2.67 -7.81
N THR A 108 6.58 1.43 -7.79
CA THR A 108 7.85 0.99 -8.34
C THR A 108 7.97 1.38 -9.81
N ARG A 109 9.11 1.93 -10.26
CA ARG A 109 9.35 2.04 -11.71
C ARG A 109 9.27 0.65 -12.33
N LYS A 110 8.48 0.47 -13.40
CA LYS A 110 8.43 -0.80 -14.16
C LYS A 110 9.84 -1.34 -14.39
N GLY A 111 10.11 -2.55 -13.89
CA GLY A 111 11.41 -3.23 -13.99
C GLY A 111 12.37 -3.04 -12.79
N THR A 112 12.00 -2.25 -11.79
CA THR A 112 12.67 -2.27 -10.48
C THR A 112 11.90 -3.14 -9.52
N LEU A 113 12.57 -3.79 -8.57
CA LEU A 113 11.96 -4.51 -7.46
C LEU A 113 12.04 -3.59 -6.24
N ARG A 114 11.29 -2.48 -6.25
CA ARG A 114 11.33 -1.45 -5.19
C ARG A 114 9.95 -0.89 -4.87
N THR A 115 9.41 -1.17 -3.70
CA THR A 115 8.15 -0.56 -3.25
C THR A 115 8.44 0.64 -2.36
N THR A 116 7.95 1.82 -2.74
CA THR A 116 8.07 3.05 -1.92
C THR A 116 6.74 3.36 -1.23
N LEU A 117 6.82 3.63 0.06
CA LEU A 117 5.71 4.05 0.90
C LEU A 117 6.01 5.45 1.41
N LEU A 118 5.18 6.44 1.05
CA LEU A 118 5.33 7.81 1.56
C LEU A 118 4.50 7.96 2.84
N LEU A 119 5.16 8.05 3.97
CA LEU A 119 4.54 8.32 5.26
C LEU A 119 4.53 9.83 5.51
N ALA A 120 3.38 10.46 5.28
CA ALA A 120 3.21 11.89 5.50
C ALA A 120 3.15 12.24 6.99
N GLN A 121 2.54 11.38 7.81
CA GLN A 121 2.52 11.48 9.27
C GLN A 121 2.01 10.18 9.89
N GLY A 122 2.32 9.96 11.16
CA GLY A 122 1.80 8.87 11.96
C GLY A 122 2.79 7.72 12.10
N VAL A 123 2.28 6.48 12.21
CA VAL A 123 3.10 5.31 12.54
C VAL A 123 2.78 4.13 11.63
N ILE A 124 3.83 3.54 11.06
CA ILE A 124 3.72 2.28 10.33
C ILE A 124 4.73 1.27 10.85
N GLY A 125 4.27 0.04 11.03
CA GLY A 125 5.09 -1.14 11.23
C GLY A 125 5.19 -1.93 9.92
N MET A 126 6.36 -2.43 9.60
CA MET A 126 6.63 -3.22 8.39
C MET A 126 7.28 -4.54 8.78
N ALA A 127 6.73 -5.63 8.29
CA ALA A 127 7.38 -6.93 8.27
C ALA A 127 7.61 -7.31 6.80
N VAL A 128 8.86 -7.14 6.36
CA VAL A 128 9.24 -7.37 4.97
C VAL A 128 9.71 -8.81 4.82
N ALA A 129 9.10 -9.54 3.88
CA ALA A 129 9.53 -10.89 3.56
C ALA A 129 10.97 -10.85 3.03
N ALA A 130 11.82 -11.73 3.54
CA ALA A 130 13.12 -11.94 2.93
C ALA A 130 12.90 -12.65 1.59
N GLY A 131 13.23 -11.99 0.48
CA GLY A 131 13.20 -12.66 -0.81
C GLY A 131 14.56 -13.28 -1.17
N GLU A 132 14.59 -13.99 -2.29
CA GLU A 132 15.85 -14.46 -2.88
C GLU A 132 16.71 -13.26 -3.30
N LYS A 133 18.02 -13.46 -3.49
CA LYS A 133 18.96 -12.39 -3.92
C LYS A 133 18.37 -11.62 -5.12
N GLY A 134 18.11 -10.32 -4.92
CA GLY A 134 17.45 -9.46 -5.90
C GLY A 134 15.99 -9.11 -5.57
N SER A 135 15.50 -9.44 -4.37
CA SER A 135 14.11 -9.21 -3.93
C SER A 135 13.67 -7.75 -3.83
N THR A 136 12.34 -7.55 -3.69
CA THR A 136 11.71 -6.24 -3.54
C THR A 136 12.29 -5.48 -2.35
N ARG A 137 13.03 -4.41 -2.63
CA ARG A 137 13.47 -3.44 -1.62
C ARG A 137 12.29 -2.59 -1.21
N TYR A 138 12.00 -2.53 0.09
CA TYR A 138 11.03 -1.58 0.60
C TYR A 138 11.72 -0.31 1.04
N GLU A 139 11.10 0.82 0.74
CA GLU A 139 11.52 2.12 1.22
C GLU A 139 10.34 2.85 1.84
N VAL A 140 10.53 3.31 3.08
CA VAL A 140 9.60 4.21 3.74
C VAL A 140 10.21 5.60 3.70
N GLU A 141 9.57 6.50 2.98
CA GLU A 141 10.00 7.89 2.87
C GLU A 141 9.12 8.78 3.76
N THR A 142 9.77 9.68 4.47
CA THR A 142 9.15 10.75 5.26
C THR A 142 9.69 12.09 4.78
N ALA A 143 9.19 13.21 5.32
CA ALA A 143 9.77 14.51 5.02
C ALA A 143 11.26 14.62 5.42
N ASN A 144 11.73 13.81 6.38
CA ASN A 144 13.07 13.95 6.96
C ASN A 144 14.11 12.94 6.45
N CYS A 145 13.66 11.76 6.02
CA CYS A 145 14.55 10.66 5.64
C CYS A 145 13.85 9.56 4.85
N THR A 146 14.66 8.70 4.26
CA THR A 146 14.28 7.42 3.67
C THR A 146 14.83 6.27 4.51
N ALA A 147 13.97 5.33 4.90
CA ALA A 147 14.34 4.08 5.54
C ALA A 147 14.23 2.93 4.53
N SER A 148 15.36 2.35 4.14
CA SER A 148 15.44 1.28 3.13
C SER A 148 15.74 -0.07 3.78
N VAL A 149 15.05 -1.11 3.32
CA VAL A 149 15.15 -2.46 3.92
C VAL A 149 15.04 -3.60 2.91
N GLU A 150 15.51 -4.76 3.35
CA GLU A 150 15.31 -6.07 2.73
C GLU A 150 15.24 -7.12 3.84
N GLY A 151 14.14 -7.89 3.93
CA GLY A 151 13.99 -8.95 4.94
C GLY A 151 14.03 -8.47 6.39
N THR A 152 13.41 -7.32 6.69
CA THR A 152 13.51 -6.64 7.99
C THR A 152 12.13 -6.45 8.62
N VAL A 153 12.06 -6.55 9.95
CA VAL A 153 10.92 -6.08 10.74
C VAL A 153 11.31 -4.79 11.44
N PHE A 154 10.58 -3.72 11.16
CA PHE A 154 10.89 -2.39 11.64
C PHE A 154 9.63 -1.54 11.77
N LEU A 155 9.76 -0.41 12.43
CA LEU A 155 8.69 0.56 12.63
C LEU A 155 9.24 1.95 12.31
N VAL A 156 8.45 2.74 11.59
CA VAL A 156 8.72 4.15 11.30
C VAL A 156 7.60 4.99 11.90
N ALA A 157 7.96 5.93 12.76
CA ALA A 157 7.06 6.93 13.30
C ALA A 157 7.51 8.31 12.80
N HIS A 158 6.59 9.08 12.23
CA HIS A 158 6.86 10.44 11.77
C HIS A 158 5.84 11.40 12.35
N ARG A 159 6.31 12.43 13.07
CA ARG A 159 5.47 13.45 13.68
C ARG A 159 6.13 14.81 13.54
N ALA A 160 5.42 15.75 12.92
CA ALA A 160 5.88 17.12 12.69
C ALA A 160 7.28 17.15 12.07
N ARG A 161 8.31 17.41 12.89
CA ARG A 161 9.70 17.63 12.46
C ARG A 161 10.64 16.49 12.86
N ARG A 162 10.11 15.35 13.31
CA ARG A 162 10.90 14.21 13.78
C ARG A 162 10.44 12.90 13.15
N THR A 163 11.39 12.11 12.68
CA THR A 163 11.20 10.71 12.29
C THR A 163 12.00 9.81 13.23
N GLU A 164 11.38 8.73 13.65
CA GLU A 164 11.97 7.68 14.46
C GLU A 164 11.86 6.36 13.69
N VAL A 165 12.98 5.62 13.62
CA VAL A 165 13.05 4.32 12.95
C VAL A 165 13.57 3.30 13.95
N LEU A 166 12.74 2.31 14.26
CA LEU A 166 13.06 1.26 15.22
C LEU A 166 13.18 -0.09 14.51
N VAL A 167 14.25 -0.83 14.77
CA VAL A 167 14.53 -2.11 14.10
C VAL A 167 14.34 -3.26 15.07
N ALA A 168 13.38 -4.12 14.75
CA ALA A 168 13.01 -5.26 15.58
C ALA A 168 13.73 -6.55 15.16
N ALA A 169 13.95 -6.73 13.86
CA ALA A 169 14.69 -7.84 13.30
C ALA A 169 15.30 -7.42 11.95
N GLY A 170 16.55 -7.82 11.70
CA GLY A 170 17.27 -7.48 10.46
C GLY A 170 18.04 -6.16 10.57
N THR A 171 18.10 -5.41 9.48
CA THR A 171 18.82 -4.14 9.38
C THR A 171 18.02 -3.14 8.55
N VAL A 172 18.05 -1.87 8.97
CA VAL A 172 17.54 -0.74 8.19
C VAL A 172 18.69 0.19 7.82
N VAL A 173 18.69 0.70 6.60
CA VAL A 173 19.56 1.83 6.22
C VAL A 173 18.71 3.09 6.18
N VAL A 174 19.06 4.08 7.00
CA VAL A 174 18.39 5.38 7.09
C VAL A 174 19.25 6.43 6.39
N THR A 175 18.69 7.13 5.42
CA THR A 175 19.40 8.15 4.63
C THR A 175 18.64 9.47 4.60
N ASN A 176 19.37 10.57 4.45
CA ASN A 176 18.84 11.85 4.00
C ASN A 176 19.94 12.61 3.24
N SER A 177 19.65 13.83 2.80
CA SER A 177 20.59 14.66 2.03
C SER A 177 21.70 15.31 2.87
N LEU A 178 21.65 15.20 4.19
CA LEU A 178 22.49 15.99 5.11
C LEU A 178 23.66 15.19 5.72
N GLY A 179 23.71 13.88 5.51
CA GLY A 179 24.75 13.03 6.09
C GLY A 179 24.92 11.69 5.38
N PRO A 180 25.92 10.89 5.81
CA PRO A 180 26.12 9.55 5.27
C PRO A 180 24.95 8.62 5.66
N PRO A 181 24.73 7.54 4.89
CA PRO A 181 23.78 6.49 5.27
C PRO A 181 24.08 5.94 6.67
N LEU A 182 23.05 5.85 7.51
CA LEU A 182 23.13 5.27 8.83
C LEU A 182 22.56 3.85 8.81
N ARG A 183 23.39 2.86 9.17
CA ARG A 183 22.95 1.48 9.37
C ARG A 183 22.40 1.33 10.79
N VAL A 184 21.16 0.85 10.90
CA VAL A 184 20.47 0.61 12.17
C VAL A 184 20.21 -0.88 12.30
N GLU A 185 20.74 -1.47 13.37
CA GLU A 185 20.66 -2.90 13.63
C GLU A 185 19.51 -3.25 14.58
N THR A 186 19.23 -4.54 14.69
CA THR A 186 18.21 -5.08 15.59
C THR A 186 18.37 -4.58 17.02
N GLY A 187 17.26 -4.16 17.63
CA GLY A 187 17.21 -3.61 18.99
C GLY A 187 17.70 -2.16 19.10
N ARG A 188 18.01 -1.51 17.98
CA ARG A 188 18.43 -0.10 17.94
C ARG A 188 17.36 0.75 17.27
N ALA A 189 17.37 2.03 17.61
CA ALA A 189 16.58 3.04 16.96
C ALA A 189 17.47 4.13 16.36
N ALA A 190 16.99 4.77 15.31
CA ALA A 190 17.52 6.00 14.77
C ALA A 190 16.48 7.10 14.85
N THR A 191 16.97 8.33 14.99
CA THR A 191 16.17 9.54 15.00
C THR A 191 16.68 10.48 13.92
N VAL A 192 15.75 11.14 13.24
CA VAL A 192 16.04 12.16 12.23
C VAL A 192 15.15 13.36 12.49
N GLU A 193 15.76 14.45 12.92
CA GLU A 193 15.09 15.74 13.04
C GLU A 193 15.19 16.53 11.74
N GLU A 194 14.26 17.44 11.52
CA GLU A 194 14.28 18.38 10.39
C GLU A 194 15.60 19.16 10.40
N GLY A 195 16.29 19.18 9.26
CA GLY A 195 17.57 19.88 9.14
C GLY A 195 18.76 19.20 9.80
N ALA A 196 18.62 17.95 10.29
CA ALA A 196 19.71 17.18 10.89
C ALA A 196 19.97 15.85 10.16
N PRO A 197 21.22 15.34 10.14
CA PRO A 197 21.51 14.01 9.63
C PRO A 197 20.95 12.91 10.55
N PRO A 198 20.74 11.68 10.06
CA PRO A 198 20.29 10.57 10.87
C PRO A 198 21.31 10.23 11.96
N ARG A 199 20.82 9.93 13.16
CA ARG A 199 21.65 9.55 14.32
C ARG A 199 21.02 8.41 15.08
N LEU A 200 21.85 7.55 15.67
CA LEU A 200 21.36 6.50 16.56
C LEU A 200 20.75 7.15 17.81
N ASP A 201 19.61 6.63 18.24
CA ASP A 201 19.05 7.00 19.53
C ASP A 201 19.93 6.41 20.65
N PRO A 202 20.42 7.23 21.61
CA PRO A 202 21.15 6.71 22.76
C PRO A 202 20.26 5.89 23.71
N GLY A 203 18.93 6.04 23.66
CA GLY A 203 18.00 5.21 24.41
C GLY A 203 18.03 3.76 23.93
N SER A 204 18.21 2.81 24.86
CA SER A 204 17.97 1.40 24.55
C SER A 204 16.48 1.20 24.35
N TYR A 205 16.09 0.66 23.19
CA TYR A 205 14.71 0.27 22.94
C TYR A 205 14.22 -0.72 24.01
N ASN A 206 13.10 -0.40 24.66
CA ASN A 206 12.39 -1.31 25.55
C ASN A 206 11.17 -1.88 24.79
N PRO A 207 11.14 -3.18 24.47
CA PRO A 207 10.02 -3.81 23.75
C PRO A 207 8.69 -3.70 24.50
N LYS A 208 8.72 -3.47 25.81
CA LYS A 208 7.53 -3.47 26.66
C LYS A 208 6.91 -2.09 26.87
N GLU A 209 7.45 -1.05 26.24
CA GLU A 209 7.00 0.33 26.43
C GLU A 209 6.80 1.07 25.10
N GLY A 210 5.75 1.88 25.03
CA GLY A 210 5.47 2.78 23.90
C GLY A 210 5.34 2.06 22.55
N LEU A 211 6.23 2.40 21.61
CA LEU A 211 6.33 1.79 20.27
C LEU A 211 6.66 0.29 20.33
N GLY A 212 7.19 -0.20 21.45
CA GLY A 212 7.65 -1.58 21.57
C GLY A 212 6.55 -2.62 21.49
N GLU A 213 5.40 -2.35 22.11
CA GLU A 213 4.26 -3.27 22.06
C GLU A 213 3.73 -3.45 20.62
N GLN A 214 3.80 -2.38 19.82
CA GLN A 214 3.36 -2.40 18.42
C GLN A 214 4.29 -3.26 17.56
N VAL A 215 5.58 -3.18 17.84
CA VAL A 215 6.60 -4.02 17.21
C VAL A 215 6.43 -5.49 17.62
N GLU A 216 6.15 -5.78 18.89
CA GLU A 216 5.96 -7.16 19.33
C GLU A 216 4.73 -7.80 18.68
N ARG A 217 3.62 -7.07 18.60
CA ARG A 217 2.44 -7.51 17.84
C ARG A 217 2.75 -7.73 16.36
N LEU A 218 3.49 -6.80 15.74
CA LEU A 218 3.91 -6.95 14.35
C LEU A 218 4.79 -8.19 14.13
N LEU A 219 5.74 -8.47 15.04
CA LEU A 219 6.56 -9.67 15.01
C LEU A 219 5.71 -10.94 15.16
N GLN A 220 4.73 -10.93 16.07
CA GLN A 220 3.81 -12.05 16.27
C GLN A 220 2.95 -12.30 15.03
N ASP A 221 2.42 -11.25 14.40
CA ASP A 221 1.60 -11.34 13.19
C ASP A 221 2.43 -11.78 11.99
N ALA A 222 3.66 -11.27 11.85
CA ALA A 222 4.60 -11.66 10.80
C ALA A 222 5.00 -13.13 10.90
N THR A 223 5.23 -13.61 12.13
CA THR A 223 5.57 -15.02 12.39
C THR A 223 4.36 -15.94 12.14
N SER A 224 3.18 -15.54 12.61
CA SER A 224 1.93 -16.29 12.42
C SER A 224 1.50 -16.35 10.95
N SER A 225 1.80 -15.29 10.19
CA SER A 225 1.51 -15.18 8.76
C SER A 225 2.59 -15.83 7.85
N ARG A 226 3.63 -16.47 8.43
CA ARG A 226 4.79 -17.02 7.70
C ARG A 226 5.51 -16.00 6.79
N VAL A 227 5.53 -14.73 7.18
CA VAL A 227 6.33 -13.70 6.48
C VAL A 227 7.81 -13.90 6.77
N ILE A 228 8.11 -14.27 8.02
CA ILE A 228 9.44 -14.64 8.47
C ILE A 228 9.46 -16.17 8.47
N GLU A 229 9.90 -16.80 7.38
CA GLU A 229 10.34 -18.18 7.50
C GLU A 229 11.53 -18.18 8.43
N LYS A 230 11.35 -18.81 9.58
CA LYS A 230 12.42 -19.06 10.52
C LYS A 230 13.45 -19.90 9.79
N HIS A 231 14.51 -19.27 9.30
CA HIS A 231 15.66 -19.97 8.75
C HIS A 231 16.42 -20.58 9.94
N ASP A 232 15.78 -21.57 10.58
CA ASP A 232 16.44 -22.51 11.47
C ASP A 232 17.47 -23.20 10.55
N GLY A 233 18.76 -22.94 10.77
CA GLY A 233 19.88 -23.37 9.92
C GLY A 233 20.09 -24.89 9.79
N ARG A 234 19.02 -25.68 9.83
CA ARG A 234 19.00 -27.07 9.37
C ARG A 234 18.53 -27.08 7.93
N GLY A 235 19.47 -26.93 7.01
CA GLY A 235 19.25 -27.38 5.65
C GLY A 235 18.79 -28.85 5.65
N PRO A 236 18.06 -29.30 4.61
CA PRO A 236 17.68 -30.70 4.49
C PRO A 236 18.95 -31.54 4.59
N THR A 237 18.98 -32.48 5.54
CA THR A 237 20.05 -33.46 5.64
C THR A 237 20.16 -34.16 4.28
N PRO A 238 21.32 -34.13 3.61
CA PRO A 238 21.46 -34.81 2.33
C PRO A 238 21.21 -36.30 2.57
N THR A 239 20.17 -36.83 1.92
CA THR A 239 19.92 -38.26 1.86
C THR A 239 21.17 -38.95 1.33
N PRO A 240 21.75 -39.93 2.03
CA PRO A 240 22.93 -40.62 1.54
C PRO A 240 22.59 -41.34 0.23
N THR A 241 23.21 -40.90 -0.86
CA THR A 241 23.19 -41.59 -2.15
C THR A 241 23.84 -42.97 -1.96
N PRO A 242 23.16 -44.09 -2.28
CA PRO A 242 23.77 -45.40 -2.22
C PRO A 242 24.92 -45.48 -3.23
N SER A 243 26.12 -45.76 -2.74
CA SER A 243 27.31 -45.97 -3.55
C SER A 243 27.12 -47.22 -4.43
N PRO A 244 27.45 -47.18 -5.73
CA PRO A 244 27.41 -48.36 -6.57
C PRO A 244 28.49 -49.34 -6.10
N GLY A 245 28.06 -50.53 -5.68
CA GLY A 245 28.94 -51.63 -5.30
C GLY A 245 29.80 -52.06 -6.48
N ARG A 246 31.08 -52.30 -6.21
CA ARG A 246 31.98 -53.09 -7.05
C ARG A 246 31.86 -54.56 -6.71
#